data_AF-A0A329YM75-F1
#
_entry.id   AF-A0A329YM75-F1
#
_cell.length_a   1.000
_cell.length_b   1.000
_cell.length_c   1.000
_cell.angle_alpha   90.00
_cell.angle_beta   90.00
_cell.angle_gamma   90.00
#
_symmetry.space_group_name_H-M   'P 1'
#
loop_
_entity.id
_entity.type
_entity.pdbx_description
1 polymer ?
#
loop_
_entity_poly.entity_id
_entity_poly.type
_entity_poly.pdbx_seq_one_letter_code
_entity_poly.pdbx_strand_id
1 'polypeptide(L)'
;MLTTNRDCRRGGQRFAIPTLGEVEGKLIASEVVATSCLHELSAHSGSKGMLSIRNKIRQALDARCTSASLCHEDTDVAVAYALELLDSAAEVAGNQAGTTAKSGGCETVRRLRRMASVK
;
A
#
# COMPACT_ATOMS: atom_id res chain seq x y z
N MET A 1 11.58 3.24 0.05
CA MET A 1 10.96 2.42 1.10
C MET A 1 9.75 3.20 1.60
N LEU A 2 8.55 2.61 1.63
CA LEU A 2 7.37 3.30 2.15
C LEU A 2 7.57 3.48 3.66
N THR A 3 7.70 4.72 4.11
CA THR A 3 7.84 5.03 5.53
C THR A 3 6.46 5.07 6.16
N THR A 4 6.18 4.16 7.06
CA THR A 4 4.99 4.21 7.92
C THR A 4 5.32 5.04 9.17
N ASN A 5 4.35 5.74 9.77
CA ASN A 5 4.51 6.48 11.03
C ASN A 5 5.14 5.62 12.14
N ARG A 6 5.02 4.28 12.04
CA ARG A 6 5.57 3.35 13.01
C ARG A 6 7.04 2.95 12.78
N ASP A 7 7.64 3.23 11.61
CA ASP A 7 9.11 3.11 11.45
C ASP A 7 9.85 4.08 12.40
N CYS A 8 9.14 5.10 12.90
CA CYS A 8 9.61 6.06 13.90
C CYS A 8 9.08 5.78 15.34
N ARG A 9 8.24 4.76 15.57
CA ARG A 9 7.73 4.42 16.91
C ARG A 9 8.28 3.09 17.41
N ARG A 10 9.06 3.17 18.50
CA ARG A 10 9.51 2.03 19.32
C ARG A 10 8.35 1.09 19.64
N GLY A 11 8.66 -0.21 19.72
CA GLY A 11 7.76 -1.37 19.87
C GLY A 11 6.55 -1.13 20.78
N GLY A 12 5.45 -1.83 20.48
CA GLY A 12 4.09 -1.43 20.85
C GLY A 12 3.94 -1.02 22.31
N GLN A 13 4.01 0.28 22.62
CA GLN A 13 3.86 0.90 23.95
C GLN A 13 4.64 0.28 25.15
N ARG A 14 5.33 -0.86 25.00
CA ARG A 14 5.83 -1.72 26.09
C ARG A 14 7.30 -2.12 25.93
N PHE A 15 7.85 -2.20 24.71
CA PHE A 15 9.23 -2.67 24.50
C PHE A 15 9.98 -1.90 23.42
N ALA A 16 11.29 -1.68 23.62
CA ALA A 16 12.16 -1.06 22.63
C ALA A 16 12.47 -1.99 21.44
N ILE A 17 12.32 -3.31 21.63
CA ILE A 17 12.53 -4.37 20.64
C ILE A 17 11.16 -5.02 20.36
N PRO A 18 10.76 -5.21 19.09
CA PRO A 18 9.50 -5.85 18.77
C PRO A 18 9.49 -7.32 19.21
N THR A 19 8.31 -7.85 19.54
CA THR A 19 8.15 -9.28 19.81
C THR A 19 8.29 -10.09 18.51
N LEU A 20 8.56 -11.40 18.63
CA LEU A 20 8.58 -12.29 17.46
C LEU A 20 7.22 -12.29 16.74
N GLY A 21 6.11 -12.29 17.49
CA GLY A 21 4.75 -12.22 16.96
C GLY A 21 4.45 -10.91 16.23
N GLU A 22 4.93 -9.76 16.73
CA GLU A 22 4.83 -8.48 16.03
C GLU A 22 5.59 -8.50 14.69
N VAL A 23 6.76 -9.15 14.64
CA VAL A 23 7.55 -9.28 13.41
C VAL A 23 6.84 -10.20 12.42
N GLU A 24 6.40 -11.37 12.87
CA GLU A 24 5.70 -12.35 12.05
C GLU A 24 4.38 -11.78 11.49
N GLY A 25 3.58 -11.12 12.34
CA GLY A 25 2.34 -10.46 11.92
C GLY A 25 2.56 -9.42 10.84
N LYS A 26 3.66 -8.65 10.90
CA LYS A 26 4.01 -7.67 9.85
C LYS A 26 4.44 -8.32 8.53
N LEU A 27 5.12 -9.46 8.59
CA LEU A 27 5.48 -10.21 7.38
C LEU A 27 4.21 -10.74 6.70
N ILE A 28 3.31 -11.34 7.47
CA ILE A 28 1.99 -11.81 6.98
C ILE A 28 1.20 -10.63 6.39
N ALA A 29 1.13 -9.49 7.09
CA ALA A 29 0.48 -8.28 6.61
C ALA A 29 1.03 -7.80 5.27
N SER A 30 2.35 -7.77 5.10
CA SER A 30 2.99 -7.35 3.86
C SER A 30 2.62 -8.26 2.68
N GLU A 31 2.65 -9.58 2.91
CA GLU A 31 2.24 -10.59 1.92
C GLU A 31 0.76 -10.43 1.55
N VAL A 32 -0.12 -10.31 2.54
CA VAL A 32 -1.57 -10.17 2.34
C VAL A 32 -1.91 -8.88 1.58
N VAL A 33 -1.27 -7.76 1.91
CA VAL A 33 -1.46 -6.50 1.17
C VAL A 33 -1.03 -6.65 -0.28
N ALA A 34 0.18 -7.17 -0.52
CA ALA A 34 0.71 -7.33 -1.87
C ALA A 34 -0.18 -8.24 -2.74
N THR A 35 -0.55 -9.41 -2.22
CA THR A 35 -1.39 -10.38 -2.92
C THR A 35 -2.81 -9.84 -3.16
N SER A 36 -3.40 -9.13 -2.20
CA SER A 36 -4.71 -8.49 -2.36
C SER A 36 -4.70 -7.43 -3.45
N CYS A 37 -3.67 -6.57 -3.48
CA CYS A 37 -3.52 -5.56 -4.53
C CYS A 37 -3.31 -6.20 -5.91
N LEU A 38 -2.46 -7.23 -6.02
CA LEU A 38 -2.23 -7.95 -7.28
C LEU A 38 -3.49 -8.67 -7.78
N HIS A 39 -4.26 -9.26 -6.86
CA HIS A 39 -5.54 -9.89 -7.19
C HIS A 39 -6.52 -8.87 -7.78
N GLU A 40 -6.62 -7.67 -7.21
CA GLU A 40 -7.49 -6.62 -7.74
C GLU A 40 -7.01 -6.08 -9.11
N LEU A 41 -5.70 -5.96 -9.33
CA LEU A 41 -5.15 -5.58 -10.63
C LEU A 41 -5.39 -6.66 -11.71
N SER A 42 -5.24 -7.95 -11.35
CA SER A 42 -5.38 -9.07 -12.30
C SER A 42 -6.83 -9.39 -12.66
N ALA A 43 -7.78 -9.08 -11.78
CA ALA A 43 -9.20 -9.33 -12.01
C ALA A 43 -9.84 -8.45 -13.12
N HIS A 44 -9.05 -7.65 -13.85
CA HIS A 44 -9.49 -6.73 -14.92
C HIS A 44 -10.70 -5.86 -14.51
N SER A 45 -10.87 -5.65 -13.21
CA SER A 45 -12.16 -5.27 -12.66
C SER A 45 -12.28 -3.77 -12.53
N GLY A 46 -13.36 -3.24 -13.13
CA GLY A 46 -13.84 -1.89 -12.90
C GLY A 46 -13.95 -1.59 -11.41
N SER A 47 -13.52 -0.37 -11.05
CA SER A 47 -13.43 0.22 -9.71
C SER A 47 -14.01 -0.60 -8.55
N LYS A 48 -13.35 -1.70 -8.16
CA LYS A 48 -13.54 -2.18 -6.78
C LYS A 48 -12.90 -1.14 -5.88
N GLY A 49 -13.75 -0.46 -5.13
CA GLY A 49 -13.32 0.64 -4.27
C GLY A 49 -12.35 0.16 -3.20
N MET A 50 -11.49 1.07 -2.75
CA MET A 50 -10.52 0.89 -1.66
C MET A 50 -11.10 0.15 -0.44
N LEU A 51 -12.39 0.36 -0.13
CA LEU A 51 -13.09 -0.32 0.96
C LEU A 51 -13.17 -1.84 0.79
N SER A 52 -13.36 -2.34 -0.44
CA SER A 52 -13.41 -3.78 -0.71
C SER A 52 -12.05 -4.43 -0.45
N ILE A 53 -10.97 -3.77 -0.87
CA ILE A 53 -9.59 -4.23 -0.66
C ILE A 53 -9.27 -4.28 0.84
N ARG A 54 -9.61 -3.21 1.57
CA ARG A 54 -9.42 -3.15 3.03
C ARG A 54 -10.14 -4.28 3.76
N ASN A 55 -11.37 -4.60 3.37
CA ASN A 55 -12.14 -5.67 4.01
C ASN A 55 -11.54 -7.05 3.73
N LYS A 56 -11.07 -7.31 2.51
CA LYS A 56 -10.37 -8.55 2.17
C LYS A 56 -9.07 -8.71 2.94
N ILE A 57 -8.29 -7.63 3.05
CA ILE A 57 -7.04 -7.62 3.82
C ILE A 57 -7.31 -7.97 5.29
N ARG A 58 -8.32 -7.37 5.91
CA ARG A 58 -8.70 -7.71 7.30
C ARG A 58 -9.05 -9.18 7.46
N GLN A 59 -9.95 -9.70 6.63
CA GLN A 59 -10.38 -11.10 6.69
C GLN A 59 -9.21 -12.07 6.49
N ALA A 60 -8.33 -11.78 5.52
CA ALA A 60 -7.16 -12.59 5.25
C ALA A 60 -6.15 -12.54 6.42
N LEU A 61 -5.96 -11.37 7.03
CA LEU A 61 -5.08 -11.23 8.19
C LEU A 61 -5.62 -11.96 9.41
N ASP A 62 -6.90 -11.82 9.73
CA ASP A 62 -7.50 -12.55 10.86
C ASP A 62 -7.30 -14.06 10.70
N ALA A 63 -7.56 -14.58 9.50
CA ALA A 63 -7.37 -16.00 9.20
C ALA A 63 -5.90 -16.44 9.29
N ARG A 64 -4.97 -15.66 8.72
CA ARG A 64 -3.55 -16.03 8.66
C ARG A 64 -2.81 -15.83 9.98
N CYS A 65 -3.16 -14.81 10.74
CA CYS A 65 -2.62 -14.60 12.08
C CYS A 65 -3.14 -15.66 13.05
N THR A 66 -4.42 -16.03 12.94
CA THR A 66 -4.98 -17.15 13.72
C THR A 66 -4.28 -18.46 13.40
N SER A 67 -4.03 -18.77 12.12
CA SER A 67 -3.32 -20.01 11.74
C SER A 67 -1.85 -20.01 12.16
N ALA A 68 -1.23 -18.83 12.26
CA ALA A 68 0.10 -18.64 12.83
C ALA A 68 0.12 -18.62 14.37
N SER A 69 -1.02 -18.83 15.03
CA SER A 69 -1.14 -18.77 16.50
C SER A 69 -0.71 -17.43 17.11
N LEU A 70 -0.85 -16.33 16.37
CA LEU A 70 -0.61 -14.99 16.89
C LEU A 70 -1.69 -14.60 17.89
N CYS A 71 -1.31 -13.86 18.92
CA CYS A 71 -2.28 -13.33 19.87
C CYS A 71 -3.12 -12.22 19.24
N HIS A 72 -4.22 -11.85 19.90
CA HIS A 72 -5.11 -10.81 19.39
C HIS A 72 -4.41 -9.45 19.27
N GLU A 73 -3.55 -9.12 20.24
CA GLU A 73 -2.78 -7.86 20.25
C GLU A 73 -1.83 -7.76 19.04
N ASP A 74 -1.11 -8.84 18.73
CA ASP A 74 -0.21 -8.90 17.57
C ASP A 74 -1.00 -8.87 16.25
N THR A 75 -2.19 -9.48 16.23
CA THR A 75 -3.10 -9.47 15.07
C THR A 75 -3.62 -8.05 14.81
N ASP A 76 -4.06 -7.34 15.85
CA ASP A 76 -4.51 -5.95 15.74
C ASP A 76 -3.39 -5.03 15.23
N VAL A 77 -2.17 -5.25 15.72
CA VAL A 77 -0.96 -4.55 15.24
C VAL A 77 -0.70 -4.84 13.76
N ALA A 78 -0.83 -6.10 13.33
CA ALA A 78 -0.66 -6.50 11.94
C ALA A 78 -1.73 -5.86 11.02
N VAL A 79 -2.99 -5.82 11.45
CA VAL A 79 -4.08 -5.18 10.73
C VAL A 79 -3.86 -3.68 10.58
N ALA A 80 -3.50 -2.98 11.67
CA ALA A 80 -3.20 -1.55 11.63
C ALA A 80 -2.05 -1.25 10.66
N TYR A 81 -0.98 -2.05 10.74
CA TYR A 81 0.17 -1.93 9.84
C TYR A 81 -0.22 -2.14 8.36
N ALA A 82 -1.03 -3.16 8.06
CA ALA A 82 -1.46 -3.46 6.71
C ALA A 82 -2.26 -2.31 6.07
N LEU A 83 -3.15 -1.68 6.84
CA LEU A 83 -3.97 -0.57 6.37
C LEU A 83 -3.13 0.68 6.13
N GLU A 84 -2.18 0.98 7.02
CA GLU A 84 -1.25 2.10 6.86
C GLU A 84 -0.32 1.89 5.66
N LEU A 85 0.15 0.67 5.45
CA LEU A 85 0.96 0.29 4.29
C LEU A 85 0.17 0.48 2.98
N LEU A 86 -1.08 0.04 2.96
CA LEU A 86 -1.98 0.22 1.81
C LEU A 86 -2.22 1.70 1.51
N ASP A 87 -2.48 2.51 2.53
CA ASP A 87 -2.72 3.95 2.38
C ASP A 87 -1.48 4.66 1.86
N SER A 88 -0.32 4.37 2.45
CA SER A 88 0.97 4.91 2.00
C SER A 88 1.28 4.51 0.55
N ALA A 89 0.99 3.26 0.18
CA ALA A 89 1.16 2.78 -1.19
C ALA A 89 0.21 3.49 -2.18
N ALA A 90 -1.04 3.69 -1.78
CA ALA A 90 -2.05 4.38 -2.58
C ALA A 90 -1.68 5.86 -2.79
N GLU A 91 -1.19 6.55 -1.77
CA GLU A 91 -0.71 7.93 -1.87
C GLU A 91 0.46 8.04 -2.85
N VAL A 92 1.46 7.16 -2.75
CA VAL A 92 2.59 7.14 -3.67
C VAL A 92 2.12 6.83 -5.09
N ALA A 93 1.25 5.83 -5.28
CA ALA A 93 0.72 5.47 -6.59
C ALA A 93 -0.09 6.62 -7.23
N GLY A 94 -0.93 7.31 -6.44
CA GLY A 94 -1.68 8.48 -6.90
C GLY A 94 -0.79 9.66 -7.28
N ASN A 95 0.27 9.93 -6.51
CA ASN A 95 1.26 10.96 -6.83
C ASN A 95 2.05 10.62 -8.10
N GLN A 96 2.43 9.35 -8.29
CA GLN A 96 3.12 8.89 -9.50
C GLN A 96 2.23 9.03 -10.75
N ALA A 97 0.95 8.66 -10.66
CA ALA A 97 -0.02 8.86 -11.75
C ALA A 97 -0.14 10.34 -12.17
N GLY A 98 -0.07 11.27 -11.21
CA GLY A 98 -0.04 12.71 -11.47
C GLY A 98 1.25 13.21 -12.13
N THR A 99 2.39 12.56 -11.87
CA THR A 99 3.68 12.91 -12.52
C THR A 99 3.80 12.36 -13.94
N THR A 100 3.31 11.14 -14.20
CA THR A 100 3.28 10.56 -15.54
C THR A 100 2.31 11.30 -16.48
N ALA A 101 1.26 11.92 -15.94
CA ALA A 101 0.38 12.80 -16.72
C ALA A 101 1.06 14.12 -17.15
N LYS A 102 2.09 14.58 -16.42
CA LYS A 102 2.83 15.82 -16.75
C LYS A 102 3.99 15.61 -17.73
N SER A 103 4.49 14.38 -17.89
CA SER A 103 5.53 14.06 -18.90
C SER A 103 4.96 13.82 -20.31
N GLY A 104 3.64 13.96 -20.49
CA GLY A 104 2.94 13.80 -21.76
C GLY A 104 3.20 14.92 -22.78
N GLY A 105 4.42 14.95 -23.33
CA GLY A 105 4.71 15.68 -24.58
C GLY A 105 6.13 16.21 -24.63
N CYS A 106 6.94 15.59 -25.49
CA CYS A 106 8.27 16.06 -25.88
C CYS A 106 8.18 17.56 -26.25
N GLU A 107 8.86 18.41 -25.47
CA GLU A 107 8.73 19.87 -25.57
C GLU A 107 9.06 20.38 -26.98
N THR A 108 9.97 19.70 -27.67
CA THR A 108 10.34 19.92 -29.08
C THR A 108 9.15 19.80 -30.03
N VAL A 109 8.26 18.82 -29.83
CA VAL A 109 7.06 18.66 -30.69
C VAL A 109 6.08 19.81 -30.49
N ARG A 110 5.90 20.29 -29.25
CA ARG A 110 5.06 21.46 -28.96
C ARG A 110 5.66 22.76 -29.52
N ARG A 111 6.99 22.86 -29.55
CA ARG A 111 7.72 24.02 -30.09
C ARG A 111 7.60 24.09 -31.61
N LEU A 112 7.78 22.97 -32.30
CA LEU A 112 7.61 22.86 -33.75
C LEU A 112 6.17 23.18 -34.18
N ARG A 113 5.17 22.71 -33.43
CA ARG A 113 3.76 23.00 -33.72
C ARG A 113 3.42 24.48 -33.55
N ARG A 114 4.01 25.16 -32.55
CA ARG A 114 3.85 26.61 -32.38
C ARG A 114 4.50 27.42 -33.51
N MET A 115 5.67 27.01 -33.98
CA MET A 115 6.34 27.66 -35.11
C MET A 115 5.57 27.49 -36.42
N ALA A 116 4.91 26.35 -36.62
CA ALA A 116 4.10 26.09 -37.81
C ALA A 116 2.74 26.83 -37.82
N SER A 117 2.26 27.31 -36.67
CA SER A 117 0.99 28.04 -36.54
C SER A 117 1.14 29.57 -36.57
N VAL A 118 2.36 30.12 -36.62
CA VAL A 118 2.56 31.56 -36.86
C VAL A 118 2.62 31.79 -38.36
N LYS A 119 1.52 32.28 -38.91
CA LYS A 119 1.44 32.81 -40.28
C LYS A 119 0.72 34.14 -40.24
#